data_AF-A0A944S7D9-F1
#
_entry.id   AF-A0A944S7D9-F1
#
_cell.length_a   1.000
_cell.length_b   1.000
_cell.length_c   1.000
_cell.angle_alpha   90.00
_cell.angle_beta   90.00
_cell.angle_gamma   90.00
#
_symmetry.space_group_name_H-M   'P 1'
#
loop_
_entity.id
_entity.type
_entity.pdbx_description
1 polymer ?
#
loop_
_entity_poly.entity_id
_entity_poly.type
_entity_poly.pdbx_seq_one_letter_code
_entity_poly.pdbx_strand_id
1 'polypeptide(L)'
;MPKLKPDTIFPTDEEDAIITQQAIEDGTNFTDDELMQFRPASEIPELKDFVKKMGRPKSDNPKKAISIRLSNDTLDFFKATGKGWQSRIDEVLTKYATSH
;
A
#
# COMPACT_ATOMS: atom_id res chain seq x y z
N MET A 1 3.53 8.93 -16.88
CA MET A 1 2.89 9.23 -15.59
C MET A 1 1.61 8.41 -15.48
N PRO A 2 1.23 7.91 -14.29
CA PRO A 2 -0.06 7.22 -14.10
C PRO A 2 -1.20 8.17 -14.50
N LYS A 3 -2.26 7.64 -15.12
CA LYS A 3 -3.45 8.44 -15.43
C LYS A 3 -4.16 8.78 -14.12
N LEU A 4 -4.61 10.03 -14.01
CA LEU A 4 -5.42 10.51 -12.89
C LEU A 4 -6.76 9.77 -12.83
N LYS A 5 -7.37 9.69 -11.65
CA LYS A 5 -8.69 9.06 -11.49
C LYS A 5 -9.76 9.92 -12.17
N PRO A 6 -10.83 9.32 -12.72
CA PRO A 6 -11.87 10.05 -13.47
C PRO A 6 -12.46 11.27 -12.74
N ASP A 7 -12.61 11.21 -11.41
CA ASP A 7 -13.25 12.25 -10.60
C ASP A 7 -12.23 13.17 -9.89
N THR A 8 -11.05 13.36 -10.47
CA THR A 8 -10.02 14.24 -9.89
C THR A 8 -10.33 15.69 -10.28
N ILE A 9 -10.70 16.52 -9.30
CA ILE A 9 -10.96 17.94 -9.49
C ILE A 9 -9.64 18.70 -9.30
N PHE A 10 -9.29 19.54 -10.27
CA PHE A 10 -8.23 20.53 -10.11
C PHE A 10 -8.87 21.89 -9.89
N PRO A 11 -8.33 22.71 -8.97
CA PRO A 11 -8.73 24.09 -8.89
C PRO A 11 -8.52 24.80 -10.24
N THR A 12 -9.40 25.73 -10.54
CA THR A 12 -9.19 26.70 -11.62
C THR A 12 -8.16 27.75 -11.19
N ASP A 13 -7.58 28.47 -12.14
CA ASP A 13 -6.58 29.52 -11.86
C ASP A 13 -7.11 30.59 -10.88
N GLU A 14 -8.40 30.92 -10.96
CA GLU A 14 -9.07 31.85 -10.04
C GLU A 14 -9.19 31.27 -8.62
N GLU A 15 -9.56 29.99 -8.51
CA GLU A 15 -9.65 29.31 -7.21
C GLU A 15 -8.27 29.14 -6.57
N ASP A 16 -7.23 28.81 -7.34
CA ASP A 16 -5.85 28.71 -6.87
C ASP A 16 -5.33 30.06 -6.32
N ALA A 17 -5.67 31.17 -6.98
CA ALA A 17 -5.32 32.51 -6.49
C ALA A 17 -5.99 32.81 -5.13
N ILE A 18 -7.27 32.45 -4.98
CA ILE A 18 -8.01 32.63 -3.71
C ILE A 18 -7.39 31.74 -2.61
N ILE A 19 -7.09 30.48 -2.91
CA ILE A 19 -6.45 29.54 -1.97
C ILE A 19 -5.09 30.08 -1.54
N THR A 20 -4.30 30.61 -2.47
CA THR A 20 -2.97 31.17 -2.19
C THR A 20 -3.07 32.41 -1.30
N GLN A 21 -3.99 33.33 -1.60
CA GLN A 21 -4.20 34.53 -0.78
C GLN A 21 -4.61 34.14 0.65
N GLN A 22 -5.55 33.20 0.79
CA GLN A 22 -5.99 32.71 2.09
C GLN A 22 -4.82 32.07 2.88
N ALA A 23 -3.99 31.26 2.24
CA ALA A 23 -2.83 30.65 2.88
C ALA A 23 -1.80 31.69 3.37
N ILE A 24 -1.64 32.80 2.64
CA ILE A 24 -0.79 33.92 3.06
C ILE A 24 -1.37 34.62 4.28
N GLU A 25 -2.67 34.91 4.27
CA GLU A 25 -3.38 35.53 5.41
C GLU A 25 -3.32 34.65 6.67
N ASP A 26 -3.45 33.33 6.50
CA ASP A 26 -3.36 32.35 7.59
C ASP A 26 -1.90 32.07 8.04
N GLY A 27 -0.90 32.61 7.34
CA GLY A 27 0.52 32.38 7.63
C GLY A 27 1.00 30.95 7.37
N THR A 28 0.29 30.20 6.51
CA THR A 28 0.60 28.80 6.15
C THR A 28 1.28 28.67 4.78
N ASN A 29 1.39 29.78 4.03
CA ASN A 29 2.10 29.82 2.76
C ASN A 29 3.62 29.90 2.97
N PHE A 30 4.34 28.88 2.48
CA PHE A 30 5.81 28.87 2.47
C PHE A 30 6.36 29.43 1.17
N THR A 31 7.43 30.22 1.25
CA THR A 31 8.20 30.67 0.09
C THR A 31 9.16 29.59 -0.41
N ASP A 32 9.64 29.70 -1.65
CA ASP A 32 10.59 28.74 -2.23
C ASP A 32 11.88 28.61 -1.40
N ASP A 33 12.39 29.73 -0.89
CA ASP A 33 13.60 29.76 -0.04
C ASP A 33 13.39 29.05 1.30
N GLU A 34 12.18 29.10 1.85
CA GLU A 34 11.81 28.37 3.08
C GLU A 34 11.63 26.88 2.81
N LEU A 35 11.01 26.52 1.68
CA LEU A 35 10.85 25.13 1.26
C LEU A 35 12.20 24.44 1.02
N MET A 36 13.20 25.15 0.48
CA MET A 36 14.54 24.60 0.27
C MET A 36 15.26 24.23 1.58
N GLN A 37 14.86 24.82 2.70
CA GLN A 37 15.44 24.50 4.01
C GLN A 37 14.82 23.22 4.62
N PHE A 38 13.71 22.73 4.06
CA PHE A 38 13.08 21.51 4.56
C PHE A 38 13.97 20.31 4.29
N ARG A 39 14.11 19.47 5.32
CA ARG A 39 14.86 18.21 5.23
C ARG A 39 13.91 17.03 5.34
N PRO A 40 14.23 15.89 4.72
CA PRO A 40 13.36 14.74 4.76
C PRO A 40 13.17 14.26 6.21
N ALA A 41 11.95 13.84 6.55
CA ALA A 41 11.62 13.38 7.90
C ALA A 41 12.51 12.22 8.40
N SER A 42 13.13 11.46 7.49
CA SER A 42 14.11 10.42 7.81
C SER A 42 15.41 10.95 8.44
N GLU A 43 15.76 12.21 8.19
CA GLU A 43 16.93 12.87 8.77
C GLU A 43 16.66 13.45 10.16
N ILE A 44 15.38 13.62 10.54
CA ILE A 44 14.96 14.16 11.83
C ILE A 44 14.87 12.99 12.83
N PRO A 45 15.78 12.90 13.83
CA PRO A 45 15.85 11.73 14.73
C PRO A 45 14.53 11.39 15.43
N GLU A 46 13.77 12.41 15.83
CA GLU A 46 12.47 12.28 16.52
C GLU A 46 11.37 11.68 15.62
N LEU A 47 11.50 11.81 14.30
CA LEU A 47 10.50 11.35 13.32
C LEU A 47 10.87 10.02 12.67
N LYS A 48 12.10 9.51 12.87
CA LYS A 48 12.61 8.27 12.24
C LYS A 48 11.70 7.05 12.46
N ASP A 49 11.11 6.93 13.64
CA ASP A 49 10.25 5.80 13.99
C ASP A 49 8.87 5.86 13.33
N PHE A 50 8.41 7.05 12.95
CA PHE A 50 7.15 7.25 12.24
C PHE A 50 7.30 6.96 10.74
N VAL A 51 8.44 7.35 10.15
CA VAL A 51 8.74 7.11 8.73
C VAL A 51 8.84 5.60 8.41
N LYS A 52 9.38 4.79 9.34
CA LYS A 52 9.51 3.33 9.14
C LYS A 52 8.22 2.52 9.27
N LYS A 53 7.17 3.08 9.88
CA LYS A 53 5.94 2.33 10.24
C LYS A 53 4.85 2.36 9.15
N MET A 54 5.13 2.90 7.97
CA MET A 54 4.16 2.89 6.89
C MET A 54 4.04 1.50 6.25
N GLY A 55 2.91 0.81 6.50
CA GLY A 55 2.56 -0.46 5.86
C GLY A 55 1.93 -1.48 6.81
N ARG A 56 1.36 -2.55 6.24
CA ARG A 56 0.92 -3.69 7.06
C ARG A 56 2.15 -4.30 7.74
N PRO A 57 2.09 -4.64 9.04
CA PRO A 57 3.16 -5.38 9.69
C PRO A 57 3.52 -6.61 8.88
N LYS A 58 4.82 -6.86 8.71
CA LYS A 58 5.31 -8.05 8.02
C LYS A 58 4.85 -9.27 8.82
N SER A 59 4.24 -10.25 8.15
CA SER A 59 3.89 -11.52 8.80
C SER A 59 5.16 -12.24 9.24
N ASP A 60 5.21 -12.70 10.49
CA ASP A 60 6.37 -13.44 11.03
C ASP A 60 6.61 -14.75 10.26
N ASN A 61 5.54 -15.39 9.79
CA ASN A 61 5.60 -16.59 8.96
C ASN A 61 4.79 -16.38 7.66
N PRO A 62 5.40 -15.79 6.61
CA PRO A 62 4.71 -15.59 5.34
C PRO A 62 4.61 -16.90 4.55
N LYS A 63 3.48 -17.10 3.85
CA LYS A 63 3.33 -18.22 2.90
C LYS A 63 4.38 -18.09 1.79
N LYS A 64 5.05 -19.19 1.45
CA LYS A 64 6.03 -19.24 0.36
C LYS A 64 5.33 -19.62 -0.94
N ALA A 65 5.44 -18.76 -1.95
CA ALA A 65 4.97 -19.08 -3.29
C ALA A 65 5.97 -20.06 -3.94
N ILE A 66 5.57 -21.32 -4.09
CA ILE A 66 6.37 -22.37 -4.72
C ILE A 66 5.61 -22.98 -5.89
N SER A 67 6.35 -23.52 -6.86
CA SER A 67 5.78 -24.29 -7.97
C SER A 67 5.82 -25.78 -7.60
N ILE A 68 4.65 -26.41 -7.46
CA ILE A 68 4.50 -27.85 -7.22
C ILE A 68 3.62 -28.45 -8.31
N ARG A 69 3.85 -29.73 -8.65
CA ARG A 69 2.99 -30.48 -9.56
C ARG A 69 1.93 -31.22 -8.73
N LEU A 70 0.67 -31.05 -9.11
CA LEU A 70 -0.48 -31.72 -8.50
C LEU A 70 -1.17 -32.59 -9.57
N SER A 71 -1.89 -33.63 -9.16
CA SER A 71 -2.71 -34.40 -10.10
C SER A 71 -3.83 -33.53 -10.67
N ASN A 72 -4.24 -33.83 -11.91
CA ASN A 72 -5.24 -33.02 -12.62
C ASN A 72 -6.58 -33.00 -11.86
N ASP A 73 -7.04 -34.18 -11.41
CA ASP A 73 -8.31 -34.32 -10.67
C ASP A 73 -8.35 -33.46 -9.39
N THR A 74 -7.22 -33.40 -8.67
CA THR A 74 -7.10 -32.57 -7.46
C THR A 74 -7.21 -31.09 -7.82
N LEU A 75 -6.51 -30.68 -8.87
CA LEU A 75 -6.46 -29.29 -9.32
C LEU A 75 -7.86 -28.83 -9.79
N ASP A 76 -8.55 -29.66 -10.56
CA ASP A 76 -9.89 -29.37 -11.08
C ASP A 76 -10.93 -29.29 -9.96
N PHE A 77 -10.88 -30.22 -8.99
CA PHE A 77 -11.73 -30.18 -7.80
C PHE A 77 -11.59 -28.85 -7.05
N PHE A 78 -10.35 -28.43 -6.73
CA PHE A 78 -10.16 -27.18 -5.99
C PHE A 78 -10.53 -25.97 -6.84
N LYS A 79 -10.15 -25.90 -8.12
CA LYS A 79 -10.54 -24.78 -9.00
C LYS A 79 -12.06 -24.60 -9.08
N ALA A 80 -12.83 -25.69 -9.10
CA ALA A 80 -14.29 -25.64 -9.10
C ALA A 80 -14.88 -24.97 -7.85
N THR A 81 -14.13 -24.93 -6.73
CA THR A 81 -14.55 -24.19 -5.51
C THR A 81 -14.47 -22.66 -5.65
N GLY A 82 -13.99 -22.15 -6.79
CA GLY A 82 -13.98 -20.73 -7.12
C GLY A 82 -12.89 -19.94 -6.41
N LYS A 83 -13.16 -18.64 -6.16
CA LYS A 83 -12.20 -17.73 -5.52
C LYS A 83 -11.71 -18.31 -4.19
N GLY A 84 -10.39 -18.28 -4.00
CA GLY A 84 -9.74 -18.80 -2.78
C GLY A 84 -9.36 -20.28 -2.83
N TRP A 85 -9.53 -20.97 -3.96
CA TRP A 85 -9.16 -22.39 -4.08
C TRP A 85 -7.71 -22.71 -3.68
N GLN A 86 -6.76 -21.80 -3.97
CA GLN A 86 -5.35 -21.93 -3.56
C GLN A 86 -5.17 -21.88 -2.03
N SER A 87 -6.01 -21.15 -1.31
CA SER A 87 -5.99 -21.14 0.16
C SER A 87 -6.59 -22.41 0.73
N ARG A 88 -7.64 -22.95 0.10
CA ARG A 88 -8.26 -24.22 0.53
C ARG A 88 -7.32 -25.40 0.38
N ILE A 89 -6.59 -25.49 -0.74
CA ILE A 89 -5.62 -26.58 -0.92
C ILE A 89 -4.45 -26.48 0.09
N ASP A 90 -3.98 -25.28 0.38
CA ASP A 90 -2.96 -25.02 1.41
C ASP A 90 -3.42 -25.46 2.81
N GLU A 91 -4.68 -25.17 3.18
CA GLU A 91 -5.27 -25.64 4.44
C GLU A 91 -5.33 -27.17 4.54
N VAL A 92 -5.68 -27.86 3.44
CA VAL A 92 -5.72 -29.32 3.40
C VAL A 92 -4.31 -29.91 3.56
N LEU A 93 -3.33 -29.38 2.84
CA LEU A 93 -1.93 -29.82 2.96
C LEU A 93 -1.38 -29.57 4.38
N THR A 94 -1.71 -28.43 4.98
CA THR A 94 -1.31 -28.10 6.35
C THR A 94 -1.94 -29.04 7.37
N LYS A 95 -3.24 -29.34 7.23
CA LYS A 95 -3.94 -30.30 8.10
C LYS A 95 -3.32 -31.69 8.02
N TYR A 96 -3.05 -32.16 6.79
CA TYR A 96 -2.40 -33.45 6.57
C TYR A 96 -1.02 -33.52 7.25
N ALA A 97 -0.21 -32.46 7.09
CA ALA A 97 1.12 -32.35 7.70
C ALA A 97 1.11 -32.19 9.24
N THR A 98 -0.02 -31.81 9.84
CA THR A 98 -0.15 -31.69 11.30
C THR A 98 -0.67 -32.98 11.92
N SER A 99 -1.38 -33.82 11.16
CA SER A 99 -1.97 -35.06 11.68
C SER A 99 -1.07 -36.30 11.52
N HIS A 100 0.07 -36.18 10.84
CA HIS A 100 1.04 -37.25 10.58
C HIS A 100 2.45 -36.73 10.86
#